data_AF-A0A1B6FGW8-F1
#
_entry.id   AF-A0A1B6FGW8-F1
#
_cell.length_a   1.000
_cell.length_b   1.000
_cell.length_c   1.000
_cell.angle_alpha   90.00
_cell.angle_beta   90.00
_cell.angle_gamma   90.00
#
_symmetry.space_group_name_H-M   'P 1'
#
loop_
_entity.id
_entity.type
_entity.pdbx_description
1 polymer ?
#
loop_
_entity_poly.entity_id
_entity_poly.type
_entity_poly.pdbx_seq_one_letter_code
_entity_poly.pdbx_strand_id
1 'polypeptide(L)'
;TAAQSKTAKNLFLDGLLYAGSAESVEAAAELLSTKKISEESALFWYLDLNFVKHVSRGSLTSLLPLLSGDKVPYQAYLGIGSVAGKFCMEHRQLCETSPEYKQLLAGLAAPLAGGCKVDSHEKENNIIASLKGLRNTRHLTDEIAEQISQCADDRSARSRVRVAALEAFHADASKPVFTQTATIILYNVEEDSELRIQAYLALVADPSPKVAFIVKELID
;
A
#
# COMPACT_ATOMS: atom_id res chain seq x y z
N THR A 1 -5.82 40.83 13.35
CA THR A 1 -4.41 41.09 12.90
C THR A 1 -3.95 39.98 11.96
N ALA A 2 -2.87 40.18 11.19
CA ALA A 2 -2.32 39.15 10.28
C ALA A 2 -1.99 37.82 10.99
N ALA A 3 -1.58 37.87 12.26
CA ALA A 3 -1.36 36.69 13.09
C ALA A 3 -2.63 35.86 13.33
N GLN A 4 -3.77 36.51 13.65
CA GLN A 4 -5.06 35.84 13.81
C GLN A 4 -5.54 35.18 12.50
N SER A 5 -5.27 35.81 11.35
CA SER A 5 -5.58 35.23 10.02
C SER A 5 -4.74 33.98 9.73
N LYS A 6 -3.45 33.98 10.08
CA LYS A 6 -2.58 32.80 9.96
C LYS A 6 -3.04 31.64 10.85
N THR A 7 -3.37 31.93 12.11
CA THR A 7 -3.87 30.91 13.05
C THR A 7 -5.19 30.32 12.57
N ALA A 8 -6.13 31.15 12.10
CA ALA A 8 -7.40 30.68 11.56
C ALA A 8 -7.21 29.80 10.30
N LYS A 9 -6.29 30.18 9.41
CA LYS A 9 -5.94 29.36 8.24
C LYS A 9 -5.38 28.01 8.66
N ASN A 10 -4.45 27.95 9.61
CA ASN A 10 -3.88 26.70 10.07
C ASN A 10 -4.96 25.80 10.72
N LEU A 11 -5.81 26.35 11.58
CA LEU A 11 -6.91 25.60 12.19
C LEU A 11 -7.88 25.04 11.14
N PHE A 12 -8.19 25.81 10.11
CA PHE A 12 -9.00 25.36 8.98
C PHE A 12 -8.33 24.21 8.22
N LEU A 13 -7.03 24.35 7.93
CA LEU A 13 -6.24 23.34 7.24
C LEU A 13 -6.14 22.05 8.05
N ASP A 14 -5.87 22.13 9.35
CA ASP A 14 -5.85 20.97 10.24
C ASP A 14 -7.22 20.28 10.24
N GLY A 15 -8.30 21.07 10.36
CA GLY A 15 -9.68 20.57 10.35
C GLY A 15 -10.13 19.90 9.05
N LEU A 16 -9.44 20.14 7.92
CA LEU A 16 -9.85 19.63 6.61
C LEU A 16 -9.88 18.11 6.58
N LEU A 17 -8.78 17.43 6.92
CA LEU A 17 -8.72 15.97 6.91
C LEU A 17 -9.48 15.34 8.10
N TYR A 18 -9.68 16.09 9.21
CA TYR A 18 -10.54 15.63 10.31
C TYR A 18 -12.03 15.60 9.94
N ALA A 19 -12.46 16.33 8.91
CA ALA A 19 -13.82 16.20 8.38
C ALA A 19 -14.09 14.78 7.86
N GLY A 20 -13.04 14.11 7.33
CA GLY A 20 -13.07 12.70 6.94
C GLY A 20 -14.06 12.36 5.83
N SER A 21 -14.50 13.34 5.04
CA SER A 21 -15.42 13.14 3.91
C SER A 21 -14.66 12.94 2.59
N ALA A 22 -15.34 12.46 1.55
CA ALA A 22 -14.75 12.29 0.23
C ALA A 22 -14.24 13.62 -0.35
N GLU A 23 -15.00 14.70 -0.18
CA GLU A 23 -14.67 16.05 -0.65
C GLU A 23 -13.46 16.62 0.10
N SER A 24 -13.29 16.25 1.39
CA SER A 24 -12.10 16.65 2.14
C SER A 24 -10.83 16.01 1.60
N VAL A 25 -10.91 14.77 1.09
CA VAL A 25 -9.79 14.12 0.39
C VAL A 25 -9.47 14.85 -0.89
N GLU A 26 -10.49 15.17 -1.69
CA GLU A 26 -10.31 15.85 -2.98
C GLU A 26 -9.68 17.24 -2.79
N ALA A 27 -10.16 18.01 -1.80
CA ALA A 27 -9.58 19.29 -1.43
C ALA A 27 -8.13 19.15 -0.92
N ALA A 28 -7.85 18.15 -0.09
CA ALA A 28 -6.49 17.90 0.40
C ALA A 28 -5.54 17.51 -0.75
N ALA A 29 -6.01 16.69 -1.69
CA ALA A 29 -5.25 16.29 -2.86
C ALA A 29 -4.94 17.48 -3.79
N GLU A 30 -5.88 18.39 -3.99
CA GLU A 30 -5.64 19.65 -4.71
C GLU A 30 -4.57 20.50 -4.01
N LEU A 31 -4.66 20.66 -2.68
CA LEU A 31 -3.69 21.46 -1.92
C LEU A 31 -2.28 20.85 -1.93
N LEU A 32 -2.18 19.53 -1.87
CA LEU A 32 -0.93 18.78 -1.97
C LEU A 32 -0.32 18.90 -3.38
N SER A 33 -1.12 18.66 -4.43
CA SER A 33 -0.66 18.71 -5.82
C SER A 33 -0.25 20.12 -6.26
N THR A 34 -0.95 21.15 -5.79
CA THR A 34 -0.61 22.56 -6.07
C THR A 34 0.51 23.12 -5.19
N LYS A 35 1.10 22.30 -4.30
CA LYS A 35 2.20 22.68 -3.38
C LYS A 35 1.87 23.93 -2.55
N LYS A 36 0.60 24.11 -2.18
CA LYS A 36 0.13 25.21 -1.33
C LYS A 36 0.35 24.95 0.16
N ILE A 37 0.82 23.75 0.49
CA ILE A 37 1.17 23.27 1.83
C ILE A 37 2.69 23.15 1.91
N SER A 38 3.28 23.44 3.08
CA SER A 38 4.71 23.26 3.29
C SER A 38 5.10 21.80 3.15
N GLU A 39 6.34 21.49 2.74
CA GLU A 39 6.79 20.10 2.57
C GLU A 39 6.64 19.28 3.87
N GLU A 40 7.00 19.86 5.02
CA GLU A 40 6.84 19.20 6.33
C GLU A 40 5.36 18.90 6.63
N SER A 41 4.48 19.88 6.47
CA SER A 41 3.03 19.69 6.67
C SER A 41 2.44 18.69 5.67
N ALA A 42 2.94 18.64 4.44
CA ALA A 42 2.48 17.71 3.42
C ALA A 42 2.76 16.25 3.82
N LEU A 43 3.89 15.97 4.48
CA LEU A 43 4.19 14.62 4.98
C LEU A 43 3.16 14.15 6.00
N PHE A 44 2.74 15.03 6.93
CA PHE A 44 1.67 14.72 7.88
C PHE A 44 0.33 14.52 7.20
N TRP A 45 0.00 15.38 6.23
CA TRP A 45 -1.25 15.28 5.48
C TRP A 45 -1.37 13.96 4.72
N TYR A 46 -0.28 13.46 4.13
CA TYR A 46 -0.29 12.13 3.53
C TYR A 46 -0.62 11.03 4.55
N LEU A 47 -0.08 11.11 5.77
CA LEU A 47 -0.38 10.14 6.83
C LEU A 47 -1.81 10.28 7.34
N ASP A 48 -2.32 11.51 7.44
CA ASP A 48 -3.67 11.81 7.92
C ASP A 48 -4.77 11.25 6.99
N LEU A 49 -4.45 10.98 5.73
CA LEU A 49 -5.35 10.27 4.80
C LEU A 49 -5.84 8.91 5.35
N ASN A 50 -5.08 8.28 6.25
CA ASN A 50 -5.48 7.03 6.92
C ASN A 50 -6.72 7.21 7.83
N PHE A 51 -7.02 8.43 8.28
CA PHE A 51 -8.16 8.72 9.16
C PHE A 51 -9.44 9.12 8.42
N VAL A 52 -9.41 9.14 7.09
CA VAL A 52 -10.58 9.44 6.26
C VAL A 52 -11.68 8.40 6.50
N LYS A 53 -12.92 8.88 6.66
CA LYS A 53 -14.07 8.05 6.98
C LYS A 53 -14.88 7.65 5.77
N HIS A 54 -14.90 8.45 4.71
CA HIS A 54 -15.68 8.21 3.49
C HIS A 54 -14.87 8.53 2.24
N VAL A 55 -14.97 7.66 1.23
CA VAL A 55 -14.18 7.77 -0.01
C VAL A 55 -15.10 7.63 -1.23
N SER A 56 -14.91 8.50 -2.21
CA SER A 56 -15.60 8.45 -3.51
C SER A 56 -14.64 8.01 -4.62
N ARG A 57 -15.17 7.74 -5.82
CA ARG A 57 -14.34 7.60 -7.03
C ARG A 57 -13.55 8.89 -7.33
N GLY A 58 -14.14 10.05 -7.05
CA GLY A 58 -13.49 11.35 -7.18
C GLY A 58 -12.28 11.46 -6.25
N SER A 59 -12.39 10.98 -5.01
CA SER A 59 -11.27 10.90 -4.08
C SER A 59 -10.11 10.08 -4.65
N LEU A 60 -10.37 8.90 -5.22
CA LEU A 60 -9.32 8.06 -5.83
C LEU A 60 -8.62 8.79 -6.98
N THR A 61 -9.40 9.36 -7.90
CA THR A 61 -8.88 10.11 -9.06
C THR A 61 -8.05 11.32 -8.63
N SER A 62 -8.50 12.03 -7.61
CA SER A 62 -7.81 13.24 -7.10
C SER A 62 -6.41 12.93 -6.56
N LEU A 63 -6.16 11.71 -6.07
CA LEU A 63 -4.88 11.30 -5.49
C LEU A 63 -3.87 10.81 -6.54
N LEU A 64 -4.31 10.45 -7.75
CA LEU A 64 -3.44 9.95 -8.83
C LEU A 64 -2.23 10.87 -9.12
N PRO A 65 -2.39 12.20 -9.26
CA PRO A 65 -1.26 13.09 -9.54
C PRO A 65 -0.17 13.06 -8.46
N LEU A 66 -0.51 12.68 -7.22
CA LEU A 66 0.43 12.60 -6.11
C LEU A 66 1.36 11.38 -6.21
N LEU A 67 1.04 10.40 -7.07
CA LEU A 67 1.85 9.22 -7.35
C LEU A 67 2.69 9.34 -8.64
N SER A 68 2.45 10.39 -9.44
CA SER A 68 3.09 10.56 -10.77
C SER A 68 4.32 11.47 -10.77
N GLY A 69 4.79 11.91 -9.60
CA GLY A 69 5.95 12.81 -9.49
C GLY A 69 7.30 12.08 -9.49
N ASP A 70 8.37 12.80 -9.87
CA ASP A 70 9.75 12.26 -9.88
C ASP A 70 10.23 11.78 -8.49
N LYS A 71 9.66 12.35 -7.43
CA LYS A 71 9.91 11.98 -6.03
C LYS A 71 8.62 11.95 -5.24
N VAL A 72 8.00 10.77 -5.22
CA VAL A 72 6.82 10.51 -4.38
C VAL A 72 7.28 10.28 -2.94
N PRO A 73 6.79 11.05 -1.95
CA PRO A 73 7.11 10.80 -0.55
C PRO A 73 6.63 9.41 -0.10
N TYR A 74 7.40 8.72 0.73
CA TYR A 74 7.03 7.37 1.22
C TYR A 74 5.66 7.36 1.90
N GLN A 75 5.34 8.43 2.64
CA GLN A 75 4.07 8.64 3.33
C GLN A 75 2.89 8.66 2.36
N ALA A 76 3.08 9.15 1.13
CA ALA A 76 2.01 9.19 0.14
C ALA A 76 1.54 7.78 -0.22
N TYR A 77 2.46 6.82 -0.41
CA TYR A 77 2.08 5.41 -0.65
C TYR A 77 1.22 4.84 0.48
N LEU A 78 1.61 5.09 1.74
CA LEU A 78 0.89 4.59 2.91
C LEU A 78 -0.52 5.18 3.02
N GLY A 79 -0.62 6.50 2.92
CA GLY A 79 -1.89 7.22 3.01
C GLY A 79 -2.85 6.91 1.88
N ILE A 80 -2.35 6.98 0.64
CA ILE A 80 -3.16 6.72 -0.57
C ILE A 80 -3.58 5.25 -0.61
N GLY A 81 -2.70 4.32 -0.25
CA GLY A 81 -3.06 2.90 -0.09
C GLY A 81 -4.18 2.69 0.93
N SER A 82 -4.17 3.45 2.03
CA SER A 82 -5.23 3.39 3.05
C SER A 82 -6.57 3.92 2.53
N VAL A 83 -6.57 5.01 1.75
CA VAL A 83 -7.78 5.54 1.08
C VAL A 83 -8.33 4.52 0.08
N ALA A 84 -7.47 3.86 -0.69
CA ALA A 84 -7.86 2.79 -1.61
C ALA A 84 -8.52 1.62 -0.86
N GLY A 85 -7.91 1.16 0.25
CA GLY A 85 -8.49 0.12 1.09
C GLY A 85 -9.83 0.51 1.70
N LYS A 86 -9.96 1.77 2.13
CA LYS A 86 -11.20 2.31 2.64
C LYS A 86 -12.30 2.33 1.58
N PHE A 87 -11.97 2.69 0.33
CA PHE A 87 -12.90 2.58 -0.79
C PHE A 87 -13.40 1.14 -0.98
N CYS A 88 -12.54 0.12 -0.87
CA CYS A 88 -12.99 -1.28 -0.96
C CYS A 88 -13.85 -1.75 0.20
N MET A 89 -13.64 -1.20 1.40
CA MET A 89 -14.50 -1.48 2.53
C MET A 89 -15.91 -0.92 2.32
N GLU A 90 -16.02 0.28 1.74
CA GLU A 90 -17.32 0.93 1.50
C GLU A 90 -18.02 0.42 0.23
N HIS A 91 -17.24 0.07 -0.80
CA HIS A 91 -17.70 -0.24 -2.15
C HIS A 91 -17.10 -1.54 -2.70
N ARG A 92 -17.31 -2.66 -2.00
CA ARG A 92 -16.64 -3.95 -2.27
C ARG A 92 -16.64 -4.37 -3.75
N GLN A 93 -17.78 -4.28 -4.43
CA GLN A 93 -17.94 -4.67 -5.83
C GLN A 93 -17.25 -3.70 -6.81
N LEU A 94 -17.07 -2.44 -6.40
CA LEU A 94 -16.42 -1.44 -7.24
C LEU A 94 -14.90 -1.60 -7.25
N CYS A 95 -14.28 -2.25 -6.27
CA CYS A 95 -12.84 -2.48 -6.32
C CYS A 95 -12.40 -3.42 -7.46
N GLU A 96 -13.26 -4.35 -7.86
CA GLU A 96 -12.97 -5.25 -8.98
C GLU A 96 -13.19 -4.58 -10.35
N THR A 97 -14.11 -3.60 -10.40
CA THR A 97 -14.67 -3.09 -11.66
C THR A 97 -14.33 -1.62 -11.95
N SER A 98 -14.03 -0.81 -10.94
CA SER A 98 -13.76 0.62 -11.07
C SER A 98 -12.43 0.86 -11.81
N PRO A 99 -12.45 1.60 -12.93
CA PRO A 99 -11.22 1.99 -13.61
C PRO A 99 -10.36 2.93 -12.74
N GLU A 100 -10.99 3.80 -11.94
CA GLU A 100 -10.28 4.72 -11.03
C GLU A 100 -9.47 3.95 -9.98
N TYR A 101 -10.06 2.89 -9.41
CA TYR A 101 -9.37 2.03 -8.46
C TYR A 101 -8.18 1.29 -9.11
N LYS A 102 -8.37 0.73 -10.31
CA LYS A 102 -7.30 0.05 -11.05
C LYS A 102 -6.15 0.98 -11.41
N GLN A 103 -6.46 2.22 -11.82
CA GLN A 103 -5.44 3.23 -12.09
C GLN A 103 -4.67 3.60 -10.83
N LEU A 104 -5.34 3.74 -9.69
CA LEU A 104 -4.69 4.06 -8.42
C LEU A 104 -3.77 2.92 -7.96
N LEU A 105 -4.23 1.67 -8.08
CA LEU A 105 -3.41 0.49 -7.82
C LEU A 105 -2.17 0.43 -8.72
N ALA A 106 -2.33 0.71 -10.02
CA ALA A 106 -1.21 0.75 -10.95
C ALA A 106 -0.18 1.83 -10.57
N GLY A 107 -0.65 3.02 -10.14
CA GLY A 107 0.22 4.07 -9.61
C GLY A 107 0.97 3.63 -8.35
N LEU A 108 0.30 2.96 -7.41
CA LEU A 108 0.93 2.41 -6.21
C LEU A 108 1.97 1.34 -6.55
N ALA A 109 1.71 0.50 -7.56
CA ALA A 109 2.58 -0.59 -8.00
C ALA A 109 3.70 -0.14 -8.98
N ALA A 110 3.68 1.10 -9.47
CA ALA A 110 4.66 1.58 -10.44
C ALA A 110 6.14 1.34 -10.04
N PRO A 111 6.54 1.47 -8.76
CA PRO A 111 7.91 1.15 -8.34
C PRO A 111 8.33 -0.32 -8.53
N LEU A 112 7.37 -1.25 -8.66
CA LEU A 112 7.60 -2.68 -8.89
C LEU A 112 7.80 -3.02 -10.38
N ALA A 113 7.51 -2.10 -11.31
CA ALA A 113 7.48 -2.40 -12.74
C ALA A 113 8.83 -2.88 -13.32
N GLY A 114 9.95 -2.47 -12.71
CA GLY A 114 11.30 -2.91 -13.07
C GLY A 114 11.79 -4.15 -12.33
N GLY A 115 10.92 -4.80 -11.55
CA GLY A 115 11.28 -5.84 -10.60
C GLY A 115 11.77 -5.29 -9.24
N CYS A 116 12.08 -6.20 -8.33
CA CYS A 116 12.41 -5.87 -6.94
C CYS A 116 13.90 -5.86 -6.59
N LYS A 117 14.76 -6.18 -7.57
CA LYS A 117 16.20 -6.05 -7.43
C LYS A 117 16.64 -4.60 -7.60
N VAL A 118 17.34 -4.07 -6.60
CA VAL A 118 17.72 -2.66 -6.53
C VAL A 118 19.19 -2.46 -6.22
N ASP A 119 19.76 -1.41 -6.82
CA ASP A 119 21.16 -0.99 -6.71
C ASP A 119 21.37 0.13 -5.68
N SER A 120 20.31 0.78 -5.21
CA SER A 120 20.39 1.90 -4.26
C SER A 120 19.40 1.77 -3.09
N HIS A 121 19.79 2.35 -1.94
CA HIS A 121 18.91 2.41 -0.76
C HIS A 121 17.63 3.20 -1.01
N GLU A 122 17.68 4.24 -1.87
CA GLU A 122 16.52 5.06 -2.20
C GLU A 122 15.47 4.25 -2.99
N LYS A 123 15.89 3.55 -4.04
CA LYS A 123 14.99 2.67 -4.82
C LYS A 123 14.41 1.57 -3.94
N GLU A 124 15.22 1.00 -3.06
CA GLU A 124 14.76 0.00 -2.13
C GLU A 124 13.69 0.52 -1.16
N ASN A 125 13.87 1.71 -0.61
CA ASN A 125 12.87 2.33 0.25
C ASN A 125 11.59 2.69 -0.52
N ASN A 126 11.70 3.12 -1.78
CA ASN A 126 10.54 3.35 -2.65
C ASN A 126 9.73 2.07 -2.88
N ILE A 127 10.39 0.96 -3.19
CA ILE A 127 9.73 -0.34 -3.35
C ILE A 127 9.06 -0.77 -2.04
N ILE A 128 9.74 -0.65 -0.90
CA ILE A 128 9.15 -0.99 0.40
C ILE A 128 7.94 -0.10 0.72
N ALA A 129 8.01 1.20 0.44
CA ALA A 129 6.89 2.12 0.62
C ALA A 129 5.70 1.75 -0.26
N SER A 130 5.96 1.41 -1.53
CA SER A 130 4.97 0.91 -2.48
C SER A 130 4.31 -0.38 -1.99
N LEU A 131 5.09 -1.39 -1.59
CA LEU A 131 4.57 -2.66 -1.04
C LEU A 131 3.73 -2.44 0.22
N LYS A 132 4.15 -1.55 1.12
CA LYS A 132 3.35 -1.18 2.31
C LYS A 132 2.08 -0.41 1.95
N GLY A 133 2.12 0.43 0.92
CA GLY A 133 0.93 1.08 0.37
C GLY A 133 -0.05 0.08 -0.22
N LEU A 134 0.44 -0.85 -1.05
CA LEU A 134 -0.35 -1.95 -1.64
C LEU A 134 -0.95 -2.86 -0.57
N ARG A 135 -0.20 -3.15 0.50
CA ARG A 135 -0.73 -3.88 1.66
C ARG A 135 -2.02 -3.24 2.23
N ASN A 136 -2.11 -1.91 2.21
CA ASN A 136 -3.24 -1.18 2.76
C ASN A 136 -4.48 -1.18 1.85
N THR A 137 -4.38 -1.60 0.59
CA THR A 137 -5.47 -1.47 -0.41
C THR A 137 -6.57 -2.52 -0.26
N ARG A 138 -6.34 -3.60 0.51
CA ARG A 138 -7.32 -4.67 0.81
C ARG A 138 -7.89 -5.45 -0.40
N HIS A 139 -7.49 -5.10 -1.60
CA HIS A 139 -7.80 -5.81 -2.83
C HIS A 139 -6.71 -5.53 -3.85
N LEU A 140 -6.28 -6.56 -4.57
CA LEU A 140 -5.26 -6.47 -5.60
C LEU A 140 -5.79 -7.06 -6.91
N THR A 141 -5.33 -6.52 -8.03
CA THR A 141 -5.51 -7.22 -9.31
C THR A 141 -4.58 -8.44 -9.35
N ASP A 142 -4.89 -9.41 -10.21
CA ASP A 142 -4.08 -10.62 -10.32
C ASP A 142 -2.68 -10.31 -10.84
N GLU A 143 -2.55 -9.33 -11.73
CA GLU A 143 -1.26 -8.89 -12.27
C GLU A 143 -0.36 -8.29 -11.17
N ILE A 144 -0.93 -7.45 -10.29
CA ILE A 144 -0.16 -6.85 -9.19
C ILE A 144 0.17 -7.91 -8.13
N ALA A 145 -0.73 -8.84 -7.85
CA ALA A 145 -0.46 -9.95 -6.95
C ALA A 145 0.69 -10.84 -7.45
N GLU A 146 0.73 -11.10 -8.76
CA GLU A 146 1.84 -11.80 -9.41
C GLU A 146 3.16 -11.03 -9.26
N GLN A 147 3.16 -9.70 -9.50
CA GLN A 147 4.35 -8.86 -9.30
C GLN A 147 4.86 -8.89 -7.86
N ILE A 148 3.98 -8.78 -6.87
CA ILE A 148 4.36 -8.86 -5.44
C ILE A 148 4.93 -10.25 -5.12
N SER A 149 4.34 -11.32 -5.68
CA SER A 149 4.81 -12.70 -5.48
C SER A 149 6.20 -12.92 -6.06
N GLN A 150 6.47 -12.38 -7.25
CA GLN A 150 7.80 -12.40 -7.86
C GLN A 150 8.84 -11.67 -7.00
N CYS A 151 8.45 -10.57 -6.37
CA CYS A 151 9.32 -9.84 -5.43
C CYS A 151 9.65 -10.63 -4.17
N ALA A 152 8.72 -11.45 -3.65
CA ALA A 152 8.98 -12.31 -2.50
C ALA A 152 9.92 -13.48 -2.86
N ASP A 153 9.76 -14.06 -4.05
CA ASP A 153 10.51 -15.24 -4.51
C ASP A 153 11.90 -14.91 -5.09
N ASP A 154 12.13 -13.68 -5.56
CA ASP A 154 13.42 -13.27 -6.12
C ASP A 154 14.54 -13.24 -5.07
N ARG A 155 15.31 -14.33 -4.96
CA ARG A 155 16.47 -14.44 -4.07
C ARG A 155 17.60 -13.47 -4.39
N SER A 156 17.59 -12.81 -5.53
CA SER A 156 18.55 -11.76 -5.87
C SER A 156 18.14 -10.38 -5.34
N ALA A 157 16.89 -10.22 -4.91
CA ALA A 157 16.41 -9.05 -4.19
C ALA A 157 16.89 -9.06 -2.73
N ARG A 158 16.99 -7.87 -2.14
CA ARG A 158 17.40 -7.71 -0.74
C ARG A 158 16.31 -8.26 0.20
N SER A 159 16.69 -8.92 1.28
CA SER A 159 15.75 -9.59 2.20
C SER A 159 14.65 -8.66 2.70
N ARG A 160 14.94 -7.39 3.01
CA ARG A 160 13.92 -6.43 3.46
C ARG A 160 12.82 -6.13 2.44
N VAL A 161 13.13 -6.20 1.14
CA VAL A 161 12.14 -6.07 0.07
C VAL A 161 11.27 -7.32 0.00
N ARG A 162 11.90 -8.50 0.06
CA ARG A 162 11.21 -9.80 0.05
C ARG A 162 10.26 -9.94 1.24
N VAL A 163 10.70 -9.53 2.43
CA VAL A 163 9.86 -9.46 3.64
C VAL A 163 8.68 -8.51 3.43
N ALA A 164 8.91 -7.29 2.95
CA ALA A 164 7.82 -6.35 2.68
C ALA A 164 6.81 -6.88 1.64
N ALA A 165 7.27 -7.70 0.68
CA ALA A 165 6.41 -8.33 -0.30
C ALA A 165 5.53 -9.43 0.33
N LEU A 166 6.08 -10.26 1.21
CA LEU A 166 5.31 -11.24 2.00
C LEU A 166 4.29 -10.54 2.91
N GLU A 167 4.66 -9.42 3.54
CA GLU A 167 3.72 -8.62 4.32
C GLU A 167 2.55 -8.10 3.47
N ALA A 168 2.82 -7.73 2.20
CA ALA A 168 1.81 -7.23 1.28
C ALA A 168 0.77 -8.28 0.85
N PHE A 169 1.04 -9.59 1.01
CA PHE A 169 0.06 -10.64 0.73
C PHE A 169 -1.22 -10.47 1.57
N HIS A 170 -1.11 -9.86 2.76
CA HIS A 170 -2.24 -9.57 3.64
C HIS A 170 -3.30 -8.63 3.03
N ALA A 171 -2.96 -7.90 1.95
CA ALA A 171 -3.97 -7.11 1.24
C ALA A 171 -5.09 -7.99 0.68
N ASP A 172 -4.76 -9.18 0.16
CA ASP A 172 -5.70 -10.06 -0.53
C ASP A 172 -5.28 -11.52 -0.36
N ALA A 173 -5.18 -11.96 0.91
CA ALA A 173 -4.53 -13.21 1.30
C ALA A 173 -5.14 -14.48 0.66
N SER A 174 -6.40 -14.40 0.23
CA SER A 174 -7.09 -15.51 -0.45
C SER A 174 -6.59 -15.78 -1.88
N LYS A 175 -5.71 -14.94 -2.43
CA LYS A 175 -5.18 -15.16 -3.78
C LYS A 175 -4.33 -16.44 -3.85
N PRO A 176 -4.59 -17.34 -4.83
CA PRO A 176 -3.85 -18.60 -4.94
C PRO A 176 -2.33 -18.44 -5.10
N VAL A 177 -1.88 -17.40 -5.82
CA VAL A 177 -0.45 -17.12 -6.03
C VAL A 177 0.27 -16.87 -4.71
N PHE A 178 -0.35 -16.15 -3.77
CA PHE A 178 0.23 -15.88 -2.45
C PHE A 178 0.39 -17.14 -1.63
N THR A 179 -0.63 -18.01 -1.62
CA THR A 179 -0.54 -19.32 -0.95
C THR A 179 0.59 -20.15 -1.55
N GLN A 180 0.71 -20.18 -2.89
CA GLN A 180 1.74 -20.95 -3.57
C GLN A 180 3.15 -20.44 -3.24
N THR A 181 3.40 -19.15 -3.43
CA THR A 181 4.72 -18.54 -3.19
C THR A 181 5.13 -18.64 -1.73
N ALA A 182 4.23 -18.35 -0.79
CA ALA A 182 4.53 -18.48 0.63
C ALA A 182 4.83 -19.94 1.03
N THR A 183 4.13 -20.91 0.45
CA THR A 183 4.42 -22.34 0.69
C THR A 183 5.82 -22.71 0.22
N ILE A 184 6.23 -22.27 -0.97
CA ILE A 184 7.56 -22.52 -1.54
C ILE A 184 8.65 -21.94 -0.62
N ILE A 185 8.50 -20.68 -0.19
CA ILE A 185 9.46 -20.00 0.68
C ILE A 185 9.53 -20.69 2.06
N LEU A 186 8.39 -21.05 2.64
CA LEU A 186 8.31 -21.67 3.96
C LEU A 186 9.07 -23.01 4.03
N TYR A 187 8.90 -23.86 3.01
CA TYR A 187 9.54 -25.18 2.94
C TYR A 187 11.03 -25.12 2.60
N ASN A 188 11.51 -24.03 2.00
CA ASN A 188 12.90 -23.94 1.63
C ASN A 188 13.78 -23.61 2.85
N VAL A 189 14.45 -24.63 3.39
CA VAL A 189 15.37 -24.51 4.53
C VAL A 189 16.60 -23.64 4.27
N GLU A 190 16.93 -23.39 3.01
CA GLU A 190 18.02 -22.48 2.61
C GLU A 190 17.62 -21.00 2.68
N GLU A 191 16.33 -20.68 2.82
CA GLU A 191 15.91 -19.30 3.08
C GLU A 191 16.23 -18.89 4.52
N ASP A 192 16.47 -17.59 4.68
CA ASP A 192 16.61 -16.98 6.01
C ASP A 192 15.37 -17.25 6.88
N SER A 193 15.59 -17.45 8.18
CA SER A 193 14.51 -17.75 9.12
C SER A 193 13.46 -16.65 9.17
N GLU A 194 13.84 -15.38 9.01
CA GLU A 194 12.91 -14.25 8.91
C GLU A 194 11.96 -14.44 7.73
N LEU A 195 12.46 -14.79 6.54
CA LEU A 195 11.63 -15.00 5.35
C LEU A 195 10.68 -16.19 5.52
N ARG A 196 11.15 -17.28 6.12
CA ARG A 196 10.32 -18.46 6.40
C ARG A 196 9.22 -18.15 7.41
N ILE A 197 9.53 -17.40 8.47
CA ILE A 197 8.54 -16.95 9.46
C ILE A 197 7.51 -16.01 8.80
N GLN A 198 7.95 -15.09 7.95
CA GLN A 198 7.05 -14.19 7.24
C GLN A 198 6.17 -14.92 6.23
N ALA A 199 6.69 -15.95 5.56
CA ALA A 199 5.90 -16.80 4.68
C ALA A 199 4.83 -17.58 5.46
N TYR A 200 5.16 -18.09 6.65
CA TYR A 200 4.16 -18.66 7.55
C TYR A 200 3.07 -17.63 7.93
N LEU A 201 3.45 -16.41 8.33
CA LEU A 201 2.50 -15.35 8.67
C LEU A 201 1.57 -15.00 7.49
N ALA A 202 2.12 -14.94 6.28
CA ALA A 202 1.33 -14.71 5.08
C ALA A 202 0.32 -15.83 4.79
N LEU A 203 0.66 -17.10 5.07
CA LEU A 203 -0.26 -18.23 4.90
C LEU A 203 -1.41 -18.21 5.93
N VAL A 204 -1.12 -17.90 7.19
CA VAL A 204 -2.15 -17.91 8.26
C VAL A 204 -3.05 -16.68 8.22
N ALA A 205 -2.77 -15.71 7.35
CA ALA A 205 -3.64 -14.56 7.11
C ALA A 205 -5.01 -14.96 6.50
N ASP A 206 -5.07 -16.07 5.76
CA ASP A 206 -6.31 -16.69 5.28
C ASP A 206 -6.35 -18.19 5.65
N PRO A 207 -6.77 -18.51 6.90
CA PRO A 207 -6.69 -19.87 7.41
C PRO A 207 -7.65 -20.81 6.67
N SER A 208 -7.11 -21.92 6.16
CA SER A 208 -7.87 -22.96 5.46
C SER A 208 -7.38 -24.37 5.82
N PRO A 209 -8.17 -25.44 5.57
CA PRO A 209 -7.70 -26.81 5.79
C PRO A 209 -6.39 -27.14 5.04
N LYS A 210 -6.20 -26.54 3.86
CA LYS A 210 -4.95 -26.67 3.08
C LYS A 210 -3.77 -26.04 3.81
N VAL A 211 -3.93 -24.82 4.32
CA VAL A 211 -2.88 -24.14 5.11
C VAL A 211 -2.58 -24.93 6.39
N ALA A 212 -3.60 -25.44 7.08
CA ALA A 212 -3.41 -26.26 8.28
C ALA A 212 -2.62 -27.54 7.98
N PHE A 213 -2.87 -28.19 6.85
CA PHE A 213 -2.10 -29.36 6.41
C PHE A 213 -0.64 -29.02 6.12
N ILE A 214 -0.37 -27.92 5.40
CA ILE A 214 0.99 -27.43 5.11
C ILE A 214 1.76 -27.19 6.41
N VAL A 215 1.15 -26.49 7.38
CA VAL A 215 1.80 -26.19 8.66
C VAL A 215 2.07 -27.46 9.47
N LYS A 216 1.12 -28.41 9.47
CA LYS A 216 1.29 -29.69 10.15
C LYS A 216 2.47 -30.48 9.57
N GLU A 217 2.52 -30.66 8.25
CA GLU A 217 3.61 -31.40 7.59
C GLU A 217 4.99 -30.79 7.80
N LEU A 218 5.07 -29.48 8.04
CA LEU A 218 6.33 -28.82 8.32
C LEU A 218 6.85 -29.05 9.75
N ILE A 219 5.93 -29.22 10.71
CA ILE A 219 6.27 -29.30 12.14
C ILE A 219 6.40 -30.76 12.61
N ASP A 220 5.68 -31.69 11.99
CA ASP A 220 5.78 -33.13 12.22
C ASP A 220 7.11 -33.70 11.71
#